data_AF-A0A3M1F434-F1
#
_entry.id   AF-A0A3M1F434-F1
#
_cell.length_a   1.000
_cell.length_b   1.000
_cell.length_c   1.000
_cell.angle_alpha   90.00
_cell.angle_beta   90.00
_cell.angle_gamma   90.00
#
_symmetry.space_group_name_H-M   'P 1'
#
loop_
_entity.id
_entity.type
_entity.pdbx_description
1 polymer ?
#
loop_
_entity_poly.entity_id
_entity_poly.type
_entity_poly.pdbx_seq_one_letter_code
_entity_poly.pdbx_strand_id
1 'polypeptide(L)' 'MTRQLKWITHADLRINKRCTVLRDEYLDYMTFRRNDRPLFTEIFGPLVGLKEEWEAQGATP' A
#
# COMPACT_ATOMS: atom_id res chain seq x y z
N MET A 1 10.21 -20.23 17.28
CA MET A 1 9.02 -20.80 16.62
C MET A 1 8.91 -20.20 15.23
N THR A 2 8.74 -21.02 14.20
CA THR A 2 8.62 -20.55 12.81
C THR A 2 7.19 -20.03 12.60
N ARG A 3 7.05 -18.73 12.31
CA ARG A 3 5.74 -18.11 12.04
C ARG A 3 5.23 -18.60 10.68
N GLN A 4 3.99 -19.11 10.63
CA GLN A 4 3.34 -19.40 9.35
C GLN A 4 2.90 -18.07 8.72
N LEU A 5 3.35 -17.83 7.49
CA LEU A 5 2.96 -16.68 6.67
C LEU A 5 1.76 -17.08 5.82
N LYS A 6 0.78 -16.18 5.73
CA LYS A 6 -0.44 -16.33 4.93
C LYS A 6 -0.19 -15.97 3.47
N TRP A 7 0.71 -15.02 3.20
CA TRP A 7 1.11 -14.63 1.85
C TRP A 7 2.57 -15.02 1.61
N ILE A 8 2.76 -16.14 0.92
CA ILE A 8 4.07 -16.81 0.78
C ILE A 8 4.64 -16.59 -0.62
N THR A 9 3.78 -16.40 -1.63
CA THR A 9 4.22 -16.26 -3.02
C THR A 9 4.34 -14.79 -3.42
N HIS A 10 5.24 -14.50 -4.36
CA HIS A 10 5.34 -13.13 -4.89
C HIS A 10 4.05 -12.67 -5.58
N ALA A 11 3.22 -13.60 -6.07
CA ALA A 11 1.92 -13.31 -6.66
C ALA A 11 0.92 -12.77 -5.61
N ASP A 12 0.99 -13.26 -4.38
CA ASP A 12 0.14 -12.84 -3.24
C ASP A 12 0.39 -11.38 -2.79
N LEU A 13 1.56 -10.86 -3.18
CA LEU A 13 2.00 -9.52 -2.85
C LEU A 13 1.92 -8.57 -4.07
N ARG A 14 1.27 -8.99 -5.16
CA ARG A 14 1.19 -8.19 -6.37
C ARG A 14 0.46 -6.86 -6.11
N ILE A 15 1.14 -5.76 -6.36
CA ILE A 15 0.57 -4.41 -6.28
C ILE A 15 -0.50 -4.18 -7.36
N ASN A 16 -1.49 -3.35 -7.05
CA ASN A 16 -2.42 -2.86 -8.05
C ASN A 16 -1.70 -1.85 -8.95
N LYS A 17 -1.44 -2.23 -10.21
CA LYS A 17 -0.74 -1.38 -11.19
C LYS A 17 -1.61 -0.30 -11.81
N ARG A 18 -2.90 -0.20 -11.46
CA ARG A 18 -3.76 0.87 -11.97
C ARG A 18 -3.19 2.20 -11.49
N CYS A 19 -3.03 3.14 -12.41
CA CYS A 19 -2.76 4.52 -12.06
C CYS A 19 -3.99 5.06 -11.33
N THR A 20 -3.96 5.06 -10.00
CA THR A 20 -5.05 5.55 -9.16
C THR A 20 -4.89 7.02 -8.82
N VAL A 21 -3.82 7.69 -9.27
CA VAL A 21 -3.54 9.11 -8.98
C VAL A 21 -3.26 9.82 -10.31
N LEU A 22 -4.11 10.77 -10.69
CA LEU A 22 -3.90 11.56 -11.90
C LEU A 22 -2.83 12.63 -11.66
N ARG A 23 -2.17 13.07 -12.74
CA ARG A 23 -1.14 14.11 -12.67
C ARG A 23 -1.64 15.38 -11.97
N ASP A 24 -2.79 15.87 -12.39
CA ASP A 24 -3.31 17.16 -11.89
C ASP A 24 -3.67 17.06 -10.41
N GLU A 25 -4.16 15.90 -9.98
CA GLU A 25 -4.42 15.62 -8.57
C GLU A 25 -3.14 15.56 -7.73
N TYR A 26 -2.08 14.96 -8.26
CA TYR A 26 -0.76 14.99 -7.62
C TYR A 26 -0.25 16.43 -7.47
N LEU A 27 -0.36 17.24 -8.52
CA LEU A 27 0.07 18.63 -8.49
C LEU A 27 -0.78 19.46 -7.51
N ASP A 28 -2.09 19.26 -7.47
CA ASP A 28 -2.97 19.95 -6.54
C ASP A 28 -2.62 19.62 -5.07
N TYR A 29 -2.31 18.36 -4.77
CA TYR A 29 -1.85 17.93 -3.43
C TYR A 29 -0.49 18.56 -3.07
N MET A 30 0.48 18.48 -3.99
CA MET A 30 1.85 18.99 -3.77
C MET A 30 1.94 20.51 -3.68
N THR A 31 0.95 21.23 -4.24
CA THR A 31 0.87 22.70 -4.20
C THR A 31 -0.11 23.20 -3.15
N PHE A 32 -0.61 22.32 -2.28
CA PHE A 32 -1.60 22.65 -1.24
C PHE A 32 -2.89 23.29 -1.76
N ARG A 33 -3.22 23.03 -3.03
CA ARG A 33 -4.42 23.56 -3.67
C ARG A 33 -5.67 22.80 -3.23
N ARG A 34 -5.57 21.47 -3.07
CA ARG A 34 -6.64 20.58 -2.62
C ARG A 34 -6.07 19.40 -1.82
N ASN A 35 -6.83 18.92 -0.83
CA ASN A 35 -6.48 17.76 -0.02
C ASN A 35 -7.68 16.79 0.03
N ASP A 36 -8.04 16.26 -1.13
CA ASP A 36 -9.26 15.46 -1.30
C ASP A 36 -9.07 14.01 -0.83
N ARG A 37 -7.85 13.46 -0.96
CA ARG A 37 -7.47 12.17 -0.39
C ARG A 37 -5.97 12.06 -0.12
N PRO A 38 -5.55 11.27 0.89
CA PRO A 38 -4.15 10.99 1.12
C PRO A 38 -3.51 10.24 -0.07
N LEU A 39 -2.42 10.78 -0.60
CA LEU A 39 -1.63 10.11 -1.63
C LEU A 39 -0.63 9.14 -0.97
N PHE A 40 -1.06 7.90 -0.75
CA PHE A 40 -0.16 6.83 -0.30
C PHE A 40 0.44 6.09 -1.49
N THR A 41 1.75 5.89 -1.41
CA THR A 41 2.51 5.01 -2.30
C THR A 41 3.20 3.97 -1.42
N GLU A 42 3.09 2.70 -1.79
CA GLU A 42 3.90 1.64 -1.19
C GLU A 42 5.36 1.84 -1.66
N ILE A 43 6.12 2.64 -0.90
CA ILE A 43 7.53 2.97 -1.18
C ILE A 43 8.38 1.70 -1.21
N PHE A 44 8.05 0.74 -0.35
CA PHE A 44 8.63 -0.59 -0.38
C PHE A 44 7.71 -1.47 -1.22
N GLY A 45 8.28 -2.04 -2.28
CA GLY A 45 7.61 -3.12 -3.01
C GLY A 45 7.23 -4.26 -2.05
N PRO A 46 6.46 -5.23 -2.55
CA PRO A 46 5.85 -6.24 -1.71
C PRO A 46 6.77 -6.93 -0.72
N LEU A 47 6.60 -6.60 0.57
CA LEU A 47 7.36 -7.19 1.67
C LEU A 47 6.63 -8.43 2.18
N VAL A 48 7.27 -9.59 2.04
CA VAL A 48 6.81 -10.86 2.64
C VAL A 48 6.68 -10.66 4.15
N GLY A 49 5.51 -10.97 4.72
CA GLY A 49 5.25 -10.81 6.16
C GLY A 49 4.64 -9.46 6.59
N LEU A 50 4.65 -8.43 5.74
CA LEU A 50 4.15 -7.10 6.12
C LEU A 50 2.64 -7.08 6.36
N LYS A 51 1.88 -7.79 5.52
CA LYS A 51 0.43 -7.88 5.68
C LYS A 51 0.06 -8.59 6.98
N GLU A 52 0.80 -9.63 7.36
CA GLU A 52 0.61 -10.33 8.64
C GLU A 52 0.99 -9.44 9.84
N GLU A 53 2.00 -8.59 9.71
CA GLU A 53 2.33 -7.57 10.72
C GLU A 53 1.20 -6.54 10.87
N TRP A 54 0.59 -6.09 9.78
CA TRP A 54 -0.53 -5.16 9.81
C TRP A 54 -1.79 -5.80 10.42
N GLU A 55 -2.13 -7.04 10.05
CA GLU A 55 -3.22 -7.79 10.67
C GLU A 55 -2.99 -7.95 12.19
N ALA A 56 -1.76 -8.25 12.62
CA ALA A 56 -1.42 -8.37 14.04
C ALA A 56 -1.56 -7.05 14.82
N GLN A 57 -1.50 -5.90 14.12
CA GLN A 57 -1.71 -4.57 14.68
C GLN A 57 -3.17 -4.09 14.56
N GLY A 58 -4.08 -4.93 14.06
CA GLY A 58 -5.51 -4.66 13.99
C GLY A 58 -6.00 -4.07 12.67
N ALA A 59 -5.23 -4.17 11.58
CA ALA A 59 -5.71 -3.79 10.25
C ALA A 59 -6.90 -4.68 9.82
N THR A 60 -7.91 -4.08 9.17
CA THR A 60 -9.09 -4.76 8.62
C THR A 60 -9.17 -4.55 7.10
N PRO A 61 -9.83 -5.47 6.34
CA PRO A 61 -9.90 -5.44 4.88
C PRO A 61 -10.54 -4.19 4.26
#